data_AF-A0A1S3K5S4-F1
#
_entry.id   AF-A0A1S3K5S4-F1
#
_cell.length_a   1.000
_cell.length_b   1.000
_cell.length_c   1.000
_cell.angle_alpha   90.00
_cell.angle_beta   90.00
_cell.angle_gamma   90.00
#
_symmetry.space_group_name_H-M   'P 1'
#
loop_
_entity.id
_entity.type
_entity.pdbx_description
1 polymer ?
#
loop_
_entity_poly.entity_id
_entity_poly.type
_entity_poly.pdbx_seq_one_letter_code
_entity_poly.pdbx_strand_id
1 'polypeptide(L)'
;MAEAPVLLSAVVCQYKQCGQDTAGEDRTEVRTFEPEQTGLKETKALVNWHASGDATFHRRCWVELTEKCKRTEDGVSAEEIKMIKEAKKTAEYFDCDERVKSEAKRVSQMIMTSSHCIAFTGAGISTSAGIGDFRGKTGKWTEKDRAKATGKPTKSKGKRPKGNKGVIFENLRPTYTHEALCKLLQMGLLRYVISQNTDGLHRLSGIPRDSISELHGNSFHEKCEKCGARYERPYRVKSRMENVVPKKCKNCRINHRTGRKCERKGCDGYLMNTIINFGDDLEDEPMDRASEHAQKNDLVLCLGTSLTVSPANELVEEGKKPVRMLICNRQPTDFDPMCYKINSETKSQVGSRVFGDCDHLMREVMKCILPQDALQEWEDGREDRMEEYNKQRESVD
;
A
#
# COMPACT_ATOMS: atom_id res chain seq x y z
N MET A 1 23.42 9.07 -12.27
CA MET A 1 24.19 7.93 -12.81
C MET A 1 23.29 6.71 -12.80
N ALA A 2 22.96 6.15 -13.98
CA ALA A 2 22.09 5.00 -14.10
C ALA A 2 22.71 3.78 -13.40
N GLU A 3 22.09 3.29 -12.33
CA GLU A 3 22.44 2.00 -11.75
C GLU A 3 22.18 0.91 -12.81
N ALA A 4 23.22 0.16 -13.15
CA ALA A 4 23.10 -1.03 -13.97
C ALA A 4 22.04 -1.97 -13.36
N PRO A 5 21.20 -2.62 -14.17
CA PRO A 5 20.21 -3.54 -13.64
C PRO A 5 20.95 -4.63 -12.88
N VAL A 6 20.69 -4.72 -11.57
CA VAL A 6 21.01 -5.90 -10.78
C VAL A 6 20.42 -7.07 -11.55
N LEU A 7 21.26 -7.92 -12.13
CA LEU A 7 20.85 -9.20 -12.69
C LEU A 7 20.12 -9.93 -11.57
N LEU A 8 18.79 -9.86 -11.59
CA LEU A 8 17.92 -10.64 -10.73
C LEU A 8 18.36 -12.08 -10.95
N SER A 9 18.99 -12.68 -9.93
CA SER A 9 19.25 -14.12 -9.91
C SER A 9 17.95 -14.81 -10.34
N ALA A 10 18.00 -15.64 -11.38
CA ALA A 10 16.85 -16.40 -11.88
C ALA A 10 16.02 -16.92 -10.70
N VAL A 11 14.79 -16.43 -10.55
CA VAL A 11 13.95 -16.80 -9.42
C VAL A 11 13.32 -18.13 -9.77
N VAL A 12 13.90 -19.21 -9.28
CA VAL A 12 13.44 -20.57 -9.57
C VAL A 12 12.15 -20.89 -8.81
N CYS A 13 11.21 -21.55 -9.48
CA CYS A 13 10.01 -22.08 -8.87
C CYS A 13 10.37 -23.11 -7.79
N GLN A 14 9.93 -22.86 -6.56
CA GLN A 14 10.18 -23.71 -5.40
C GLN A 14 9.24 -24.91 -5.31
N TYR A 15 8.36 -25.11 -6.31
CA TYR A 15 7.64 -26.38 -6.43
C TYR A 15 8.58 -27.44 -6.99
N LYS A 16 8.87 -28.50 -6.23
CA LYS A 16 9.86 -29.51 -6.62
C LYS A 16 9.54 -30.23 -7.93
N GLN A 17 8.26 -30.34 -8.29
CA GLN A 17 7.84 -30.95 -9.55
C GLN A 17 8.05 -30.04 -10.76
N CYS A 18 8.34 -28.75 -10.55
CA CYS A 18 8.59 -27.78 -11.60
C CYS A 18 10.10 -27.49 -11.77
N GLY A 19 10.72 -26.83 -10.79
CA GLY A 19 12.15 -26.47 -10.84
C GLY A 19 12.58 -25.54 -11.98
N GLN A 20 11.63 -24.93 -12.70
CA GLN A 20 11.90 -23.99 -13.80
C GLN A 20 12.01 -22.54 -13.31
N ASP A 21 12.66 -21.70 -14.11
CA ASP A 21 12.72 -20.25 -13.87
C ASP A 21 11.34 -19.61 -13.99
N THR A 22 11.04 -18.64 -13.14
CA THR A 22 9.78 -17.85 -13.17
C THR A 22 9.92 -16.54 -13.94
N ALA A 23 11.10 -16.23 -14.49
CA ALA A 23 11.35 -15.04 -15.29
C ALA A 23 10.36 -14.91 -16.46
N GLY A 24 9.72 -13.74 -16.57
CA GLY A 24 8.74 -13.45 -17.62
C GLY A 24 7.35 -14.09 -17.42
N GLU A 25 7.15 -14.92 -16.39
CA GLU A 25 5.86 -15.55 -16.10
C GLU A 25 5.14 -14.91 -14.90
N ASP A 26 3.82 -15.12 -14.84
CA ASP A 26 3.04 -14.84 -13.64
C ASP A 26 3.60 -15.65 -12.47
N ARG A 27 3.87 -14.98 -11.34
CA ARG A 27 4.42 -15.64 -10.15
C ARG A 27 3.61 -15.36 -8.90
N THR A 28 3.71 -16.30 -7.97
CA THR A 28 3.20 -16.18 -6.61
C THR A 28 4.35 -16.34 -5.65
N GLU A 29 4.30 -15.54 -4.61
CA GLU A 29 5.43 -15.28 -3.75
C GLU A 29 4.85 -15.32 -2.33
N VAL A 30 5.36 -16.20 -1.48
CA VAL A 30 4.72 -16.55 -0.20
C VAL A 30 5.74 -16.67 0.93
N ARG A 31 5.25 -16.68 2.17
CA ARG A 31 6.07 -16.91 3.36
C ARG A 31 5.35 -17.72 4.44
N THR A 32 6.00 -18.76 4.94
CA THR A 32 5.59 -19.48 6.15
C THR A 32 6.46 -19.07 7.34
N PHE A 33 5.91 -19.06 8.56
CA PHE A 33 6.64 -18.59 9.75
C PHE A 33 7.19 -19.72 10.64
N GLU A 34 6.80 -20.96 10.36
CA GLU A 34 7.36 -22.16 10.99
C GLU A 34 8.08 -23.04 9.94
N PRO A 35 9.26 -22.62 9.43
CA PRO A 35 10.02 -23.45 8.48
C PRO A 35 10.75 -24.62 9.16
N GLU A 36 10.89 -24.60 10.50
CA GLU A 36 11.63 -25.63 11.25
C GLU A 36 10.86 -26.95 11.31
N GLN A 37 11.41 -27.94 10.61
CA GLN A 37 10.90 -29.30 10.51
C GLN A 37 11.30 -30.13 11.72
N THR A 38 10.39 -30.33 12.67
CA THR A 38 10.47 -31.54 13.53
C THR A 38 9.74 -32.69 12.81
N GLY A 39 10.43 -33.37 11.88
CA GLY A 39 9.99 -34.71 11.40
C GLY A 39 9.69 -34.92 9.91
N LEU A 40 9.77 -33.89 9.06
CA LEU A 40 9.66 -34.08 7.60
C LEU A 40 10.99 -34.59 7.03
N LYS A 41 11.01 -35.81 6.47
CA LYS A 41 12.15 -36.26 5.66
C LYS A 41 12.20 -35.41 4.38
N GLU A 42 13.34 -34.81 4.08
CA GLU A 42 13.59 -33.99 2.88
C GLU A 42 13.08 -34.63 1.57
N THR A 43 13.09 -35.96 1.49
CA THR A 43 12.66 -36.75 0.34
C THR A 43 11.14 -36.76 0.10
N LYS A 44 10.31 -36.29 1.04
CA LYS A 44 8.83 -36.25 0.92
C LYS A 44 8.23 -34.84 0.82
N ALA A 45 9.01 -33.78 1.03
CA ALA A 45 8.49 -32.41 0.94
C ALA A 45 8.19 -32.01 -0.51
N LEU A 46 7.10 -31.28 -0.76
CA LEU A 46 6.70 -30.81 -2.10
C LEU A 46 7.35 -29.48 -2.48
N VAL A 47 7.70 -28.68 -1.48
CA VAL A 47 8.26 -27.34 -1.63
C VAL A 47 9.70 -27.28 -1.14
N ASN A 48 10.54 -26.54 -1.86
CA ASN A 48 11.88 -26.13 -1.44
C ASN A 48 11.80 -24.81 -0.66
N TRP A 49 11.47 -24.85 0.62
CA TRP A 49 11.39 -23.64 1.45
C TRP A 49 12.78 -23.07 1.73
N HIS A 50 12.95 -21.76 1.59
CA HIS A 50 14.14 -21.10 2.11
C HIS A 50 14.15 -21.14 3.65
N ALA A 51 15.35 -21.05 4.26
CA ALA A 51 15.48 -21.02 5.72
C ALA A 51 14.71 -19.85 6.37
N SER A 52 14.44 -18.77 5.63
CA SER A 52 13.61 -17.63 6.06
C SER A 52 12.11 -17.92 6.04
N GLY A 53 11.70 -19.06 5.47
CA GLY A 53 10.32 -19.46 5.21
C GLY A 53 9.74 -18.90 3.91
N ASP A 54 10.52 -18.18 3.11
CA ASP A 54 10.08 -17.63 1.82
C ASP A 54 10.09 -18.71 0.73
N ALA A 55 9.18 -18.58 -0.24
CA ALA A 55 9.17 -19.37 -1.46
C ALA A 55 8.50 -18.61 -2.62
N THR A 56 8.98 -18.86 -3.84
CA THR A 56 8.43 -18.31 -5.08
C THR A 56 7.98 -19.43 -6.00
N PHE A 57 6.88 -19.23 -6.70
CA PHE A 57 6.27 -20.22 -7.60
C PHE A 57 5.81 -19.54 -8.88
N HIS A 58 5.77 -20.26 -10.01
CA HIS A 58 4.82 -19.89 -11.06
C HIS A 58 3.41 -19.88 -10.48
N ARG A 59 2.55 -18.97 -10.96
CA ARG A 59 1.17 -18.86 -10.48
C ARG A 59 0.41 -20.17 -10.64
N ARG A 60 0.59 -20.85 -11.79
CA ARG A 60 0.00 -22.17 -12.06
C ARG A 60 0.45 -23.24 -11.05
N CYS A 61 1.74 -23.30 -10.74
CA CYS A 61 2.29 -24.27 -9.78
C CYS A 61 1.78 -24.01 -8.38
N TRP A 62 1.62 -22.74 -7.98
CA TRP A 62 1.01 -22.40 -6.69
C TRP A 62 -0.46 -22.83 -6.60
N VAL A 63 -1.25 -22.59 -7.67
CA VAL A 63 -2.64 -23.03 -7.73
C VAL A 63 -2.73 -24.55 -7.62
N GLU A 64 -1.96 -25.27 -8.42
CA GLU A 64 -1.89 -26.75 -8.38
C GLU A 64 -1.52 -27.26 -6.98
N LEU A 65 -0.46 -26.71 -6.38
CA LEU A 65 0.00 -27.09 -5.04
C LEU A 65 -1.11 -26.88 -4.00
N THR A 66 -1.77 -25.72 -4.02
CA THR A 66 -2.83 -25.43 -3.05
C THR A 66 -4.10 -26.26 -3.25
N GLU A 67 -4.42 -26.68 -4.48
CA GLU A 67 -5.53 -27.60 -4.75
C GLU A 67 -5.22 -29.04 -4.28
N LYS A 68 -4.00 -29.54 -4.52
CA LYS A 68 -3.55 -30.84 -3.98
C LYS A 68 -3.71 -30.91 -2.46
N CYS A 69 -3.35 -29.82 -1.75
CA CYS A 69 -3.52 -29.74 -0.30
C CYS A 69 -4.97 -29.68 0.20
N LYS A 70 -5.93 -29.26 -0.63
CA LYS A 70 -7.36 -29.26 -0.25
C LYS A 70 -7.96 -30.66 -0.31
N ARG A 71 -7.57 -31.44 -1.31
CA ARG A 71 -8.13 -32.77 -1.60
C ARG A 71 -7.56 -33.88 -0.71
N THR A 72 -6.55 -33.56 0.10
CA THR A 72 -5.79 -34.55 0.90
C THR A 72 -5.38 -35.75 0.06
N GLU A 73 -4.87 -35.48 -1.15
CA GLU A 73 -4.39 -36.52 -2.07
C GLU A 73 -3.23 -37.32 -1.44
N ASP A 74 -3.12 -38.59 -1.81
CA ASP A 74 -2.05 -39.48 -1.35
C ASP A 74 -0.66 -38.86 -1.62
N GLY A 75 0.16 -38.74 -0.58
CA GLY A 75 1.54 -38.26 -0.69
C GLY A 75 1.80 -36.85 -0.13
N VAL A 76 0.79 -36.10 0.32
CA VAL A 76 0.98 -34.82 1.02
C VAL A 76 0.89 -35.01 2.53
N SER A 77 1.95 -34.69 3.28
CA SER A 77 1.93 -34.84 4.74
C SER A 77 1.04 -33.77 5.41
N ALA A 78 0.56 -34.05 6.62
CA ALA A 78 -0.25 -33.11 7.40
C ALA A 78 0.52 -31.80 7.71
N GLU A 79 1.82 -31.90 7.92
CA GLU A 79 2.73 -30.78 8.14
C GLU A 79 2.84 -29.90 6.89
N GLU A 80 2.98 -30.49 5.70
CA GLU A 80 3.04 -29.75 4.43
C GLU A 80 1.73 -28.98 4.19
N ILE A 81 0.59 -29.61 4.46
CA ILE A 81 -0.73 -28.95 4.39
C ILE A 81 -0.81 -27.76 5.35
N LYS A 82 -0.30 -27.89 6.58
CA LYS A 82 -0.28 -26.80 7.56
C LYS A 82 0.57 -25.63 7.05
N MET A 83 1.77 -25.89 6.54
CA MET A 83 2.68 -24.85 6.02
C MET A 83 2.07 -24.13 4.81
N ILE A 84 1.49 -24.86 3.87
CA ILE A 84 0.87 -24.25 2.67
C ILE A 84 -0.36 -23.42 3.05
N LYS A 85 -1.17 -23.89 4.01
CA LYS A 85 -2.29 -23.09 4.55
C LYS A 85 -1.83 -21.81 5.24
N GLU A 86 -0.69 -21.84 5.92
CA GLU A 86 -0.08 -20.66 6.51
C GLU A 86 0.46 -19.71 5.45
N ALA A 87 1.26 -20.21 4.51
CA ALA A 87 1.84 -19.46 3.41
C ALA A 87 0.79 -18.82 2.50
N LYS A 88 -0.39 -19.44 2.36
CA LYS A 88 -1.52 -18.84 1.63
C LYS A 88 -1.97 -17.51 2.22
N LYS A 89 -1.81 -17.28 3.53
CA LYS A 89 -2.20 -16.02 4.19
C LYS A 89 -1.26 -14.85 3.84
N THR A 90 -0.05 -15.16 3.38
CA THR A 90 0.97 -14.17 3.01
C THR A 90 1.19 -14.10 1.50
N ALA A 91 0.38 -14.82 0.71
CA ALA A 91 0.57 -14.91 -0.72
C ALA A 91 0.40 -13.55 -1.42
N GLU A 92 1.47 -13.15 -2.10
CA GLU A 92 1.52 -12.00 -2.99
C GLU A 92 1.67 -12.51 -4.41
N TYR A 93 0.90 -11.93 -5.33
CA TYR A 93 0.84 -12.31 -6.71
C TYR A 93 1.45 -11.20 -7.57
N PHE A 94 2.08 -11.61 -8.67
CA PHE A 94 2.70 -10.73 -9.64
C PHE A 94 2.30 -11.20 -11.04
N ASP A 95 1.77 -10.29 -11.82
CA ASP A 95 1.49 -10.48 -13.23
C ASP A 95 2.79 -10.33 -14.03
N CYS A 96 2.91 -11.07 -15.13
CA CYS A 96 4.02 -10.91 -16.05
C CYS A 96 4.04 -9.49 -16.66
N ASP A 97 5.21 -9.06 -17.10
CA ASP A 97 5.43 -7.73 -17.66
C ASP A 97 4.51 -7.43 -18.86
N GLU A 98 4.29 -8.41 -19.74
CA GLU A 98 3.38 -8.29 -20.87
C GLU A 98 1.94 -8.02 -20.43
N ARG A 99 1.48 -8.71 -19.37
CA ARG A 99 0.15 -8.52 -18.79
C ARG A 99 0.03 -7.13 -18.15
N VAL A 100 1.05 -6.69 -17.41
CA VAL A 100 1.09 -5.33 -16.83
C VAL A 100 1.02 -4.27 -17.93
N LYS A 101 1.79 -4.40 -19.02
CA LYS A 101 1.77 -3.49 -20.17
C LYS A 101 0.42 -3.46 -20.88
N SER A 102 -0.21 -4.62 -21.07
CA SER A 102 -1.55 -4.71 -21.67
C SER A 102 -2.59 -4.01 -20.81
N GLU A 103 -2.58 -4.26 -19.50
CA GLU A 103 -3.49 -3.62 -18.55
C GLU A 103 -3.22 -2.12 -18.42
N ALA A 104 -1.96 -1.69 -18.47
CA ALA A 104 -1.58 -0.28 -18.44
C ALA A 104 -2.18 0.52 -19.62
N LYS A 105 -2.18 -0.05 -20.84
CA LYS A 105 -2.85 0.54 -22.00
C LYS A 105 -4.34 0.73 -21.72
N ARG A 106 -5.00 -0.30 -21.18
CA ARG A 106 -6.43 -0.23 -20.87
C ARG A 106 -6.74 0.78 -19.76
N VAL A 107 -5.94 0.81 -18.70
CA VAL A 107 -6.04 1.77 -17.60
C VAL A 107 -5.84 3.19 -18.10
N SER A 108 -4.85 3.43 -18.96
CA SER A 108 -4.60 4.76 -19.54
C SER A 108 -5.82 5.27 -20.31
N GLN A 109 -6.47 4.42 -21.12
CA GLN A 109 -7.71 4.76 -21.81
C GLN A 109 -8.84 5.07 -20.82
N MET A 110 -9.00 4.26 -19.77
CA MET A 110 -10.01 4.52 -18.75
C MET A 110 -9.82 5.88 -18.08
N ILE A 111 -8.58 6.24 -17.75
CA ILE A 111 -8.22 7.54 -17.16
C ILE A 111 -8.52 8.67 -18.15
N MET A 112 -8.05 8.56 -19.39
CA MET A 112 -8.23 9.61 -20.42
C MET A 112 -9.69 9.86 -20.80
N THR A 113 -10.56 8.84 -20.70
CA THR A 113 -12.00 8.98 -20.98
C THR A 113 -12.85 9.19 -19.73
N SER A 114 -12.25 9.27 -18.53
CA SER A 114 -12.97 9.56 -17.31
C SER A 114 -13.30 11.04 -17.21
N SER A 115 -14.55 11.35 -16.82
CA SER A 115 -14.95 12.73 -16.50
C SER A 115 -14.59 13.08 -15.06
N HIS A 116 -14.53 12.10 -14.17
CA HIS A 116 -14.21 12.30 -12.75
C HIS A 116 -13.48 11.07 -12.19
N CYS A 117 -12.17 11.01 -12.44
CA CYS A 117 -11.30 9.97 -11.93
C CYS A 117 -10.84 10.30 -10.51
N ILE A 118 -10.88 9.33 -9.60
CA ILE A 118 -10.33 9.46 -8.25
C ILE A 118 -9.33 8.35 -7.97
N ALA A 119 -8.38 8.60 -7.06
CA ALA A 119 -7.46 7.60 -6.56
C ALA A 119 -7.81 7.26 -5.11
N PHE A 120 -7.79 5.97 -4.78
CA PHE A 120 -7.93 5.46 -3.43
C PHE A 120 -6.66 4.70 -3.04
N THR A 121 -5.86 5.24 -2.12
CA THR A 121 -4.49 4.73 -1.88
C THR A 121 -4.29 4.19 -0.47
N GLY A 122 -3.57 3.08 -0.37
CA GLY A 122 -3.13 2.49 0.90
C GLY A 122 -1.61 2.31 1.00
N ALA A 123 -1.17 1.63 2.06
CA ALA A 123 0.25 1.59 2.43
C ALA A 123 1.16 0.94 1.37
N GLY A 124 0.60 0.14 0.47
CA GLY A 124 1.32 -0.53 -0.61
C GLY A 124 2.05 0.44 -1.54
N ILE A 125 1.52 1.65 -1.77
CA ILE A 125 2.19 2.64 -2.64
C ILE A 125 3.43 3.26 -2.01
N SER A 126 3.63 3.10 -0.69
CA SER A 126 4.76 3.65 0.07
C SER A 126 5.82 2.58 0.39
N THR A 127 5.63 1.34 -0.06
CA THR A 127 6.56 0.23 0.24
C THR A 127 7.94 0.42 -0.39
N SER A 128 8.01 0.93 -1.62
CA SER A 128 9.26 1.26 -2.31
C SER A 128 9.99 2.47 -1.71
N ALA A 129 9.31 3.29 -0.89
CA ALA A 129 9.95 4.35 -0.10
C ALA A 129 10.62 3.83 1.19
N GLY A 130 10.55 2.53 1.47
CA GLY A 130 11.13 1.91 2.66
C GLY A 130 10.20 1.89 3.88
N ILE A 131 8.92 2.23 3.71
CA ILE A 131 7.90 2.03 4.74
C ILE A 131 7.31 0.63 4.57
N GLY A 132 7.48 -0.26 5.56
CA GLY A 132 6.77 -1.54 5.55
C GLY A 132 5.25 -1.33 5.55
N ASP A 133 4.51 -2.23 4.88
CA ASP A 133 3.05 -2.18 4.88
C ASP A 133 2.43 -2.76 6.17
N PHE A 134 1.11 -2.90 6.17
CA PHE A 134 0.37 -3.46 7.29
C PHE A 134 0.08 -4.96 7.17
N ARG A 135 -0.16 -5.49 5.97
CA ARG A 135 -0.72 -6.84 5.75
C ARG A 135 0.02 -7.70 4.70
N GLY A 136 1.04 -7.18 4.03
CA GLY A 136 1.90 -7.95 3.13
C GLY A 136 2.71 -9.00 3.88
N LYS A 137 3.61 -9.71 3.17
CA LYS A 137 4.44 -10.80 3.74
C LYS A 137 5.21 -10.41 5.01
N THR A 138 5.62 -9.16 5.08
CA THR A 138 6.36 -8.57 6.20
C THR A 138 5.58 -7.46 6.92
N GLY A 139 4.27 -7.40 6.67
CA GLY A 139 3.41 -6.34 7.18
C GLY A 139 3.28 -6.35 8.71
N LYS A 140 3.09 -5.17 9.30
CA LYS A 140 3.03 -4.99 10.76
C LYS A 140 2.02 -5.92 11.45
N TRP A 141 0.82 -6.10 10.88
CA TRP A 141 -0.22 -6.96 11.42
C TRP A 141 0.05 -8.44 11.14
N THR A 142 0.56 -8.76 9.95
CA THR A 142 1.02 -10.12 9.60
C THR A 142 2.04 -10.64 10.63
N GLU A 143 3.02 -9.80 10.98
CA GLU A 143 4.03 -10.10 11.98
C GLU A 143 3.44 -10.24 13.40
N LYS A 144 2.44 -9.42 13.75
CA LYS A 144 1.73 -9.50 15.04
C LYS A 144 0.92 -10.78 15.16
N ASP A 145 0.23 -11.19 14.09
CA ASP A 145 -0.57 -12.41 14.06
C ASP A 145 0.33 -13.65 14.11
N ARG A 146 1.50 -13.63 13.46
CA ARG A 146 2.53 -14.65 13.67
C ARG A 146 2.91 -14.79 15.14
N ALA A 147 3.22 -13.68 15.81
CA ALA A 147 3.67 -13.74 17.21
C ALA A 147 2.58 -14.29 18.14
N LYS A 148 1.30 -14.05 17.85
CA LYS A 148 0.18 -14.68 18.55
C LYS A 148 0.10 -16.18 18.26
N ALA A 149 0.25 -16.58 16.99
CA ALA A 149 0.09 -17.97 16.56
C ALA A 149 1.24 -18.89 17.03
N THR A 150 2.47 -18.39 17.01
CA THR A 150 3.69 -19.19 17.28
C THR A 150 4.18 -19.09 18.72
N GLY A 151 3.67 -18.12 19.51
CA GLY A 151 4.22 -17.77 20.82
C GLY A 151 5.63 -17.17 20.78
N LYS A 152 6.31 -17.19 19.62
CA LYS A 152 7.62 -16.58 19.42
C LYS A 152 7.44 -15.06 19.34
N PRO A 153 8.22 -14.26 20.07
CA PRO A 153 8.17 -12.81 19.96
C PRO A 153 8.36 -12.42 18.49
N THR A 154 7.66 -11.37 18.03
CA THR A 154 8.07 -10.72 16.78
C THR A 154 9.56 -10.42 16.87
N LYS A 155 10.31 -10.47 15.76
CA LYS A 155 11.72 -10.03 15.75
C LYS A 155 11.90 -8.60 16.30
N SER A 156 10.81 -7.86 16.51
CA SER A 156 10.74 -6.57 17.21
C SER A 156 10.68 -6.62 18.75
N LYS A 157 10.58 -7.78 19.40
CA LYS A 157 10.47 -7.93 20.88
C LYS A 157 11.69 -8.59 21.55
N GLY A 158 12.60 -9.19 20.78
CA GLY A 158 13.98 -9.37 21.25
C GLY A 158 14.63 -7.99 21.34
N LYS A 159 15.48 -7.75 22.36
CA LYS A 159 16.22 -6.47 22.55
C LYS A 159 16.48 -5.80 21.22
N ARG A 160 15.82 -4.65 20.94
CA ARG A 160 16.11 -3.84 19.76
C ARG A 160 17.64 -3.77 19.66
N PRO A 161 18.26 -4.19 18.53
CA PRO A 161 19.70 -4.04 18.37
C PRO A 161 20.04 -2.59 18.74
N LYS A 162 20.97 -2.39 19.69
CA LYS A 162 21.44 -1.05 20.04
C LYS A 162 21.86 -0.37 18.73
N GLY A 163 21.07 0.60 18.26
CA GLY A 163 21.31 1.29 16.98
C GLY A 163 20.21 1.19 15.91
N ASN A 164 19.20 0.30 16.03
CA ASN A 164 18.11 0.27 15.06
C ASN A 164 17.09 1.38 15.36
N LYS A 165 17.42 2.60 14.93
CA LYS A 165 16.48 3.75 14.90
C LYS A 165 15.39 3.35 13.90
N GLY A 166 14.14 3.21 14.37
CA GLY A 166 13.01 2.88 13.48
C GLY A 166 12.90 3.89 12.32
N VAL A 167 12.11 3.55 11.30
CA VAL A 167 11.93 4.38 10.09
C VAL A 167 11.83 5.87 10.43
N ILE A 168 12.78 6.64 9.92
CA ILE A 168 12.84 8.09 10.04
C ILE A 168 11.91 8.63 8.95
N PHE A 169 10.75 9.16 9.34
CA PHE A 169 9.71 9.51 8.38
C PHE A 169 10.16 10.69 7.51
N GLU A 170 10.96 11.57 8.08
CA GLU A 170 11.55 12.75 7.47
C GLU A 170 12.44 12.39 6.25
N ASN A 171 13.03 11.19 6.25
CA ASN A 171 13.88 10.68 5.16
C ASN A 171 13.10 10.03 4.02
N LEU A 172 11.81 9.76 4.22
CA LEU A 172 10.98 9.12 3.20
C LEU A 172 10.74 10.10 2.04
N ARG A 173 10.70 9.57 0.81
CA ARG A 173 10.45 10.37 -0.39
C ARG A 173 9.29 9.79 -1.19
N PRO A 174 8.53 10.62 -1.92
CA PRO A 174 7.45 10.15 -2.77
C PRO A 174 7.93 9.06 -3.73
N THR A 175 7.13 8.00 -3.85
CA THR A 175 7.37 6.93 -4.84
C THR A 175 6.91 7.37 -6.22
N TYR A 176 7.23 6.60 -7.26
CA TYR A 176 6.78 6.93 -8.60
C TYR A 176 5.25 7.05 -8.67
N THR A 177 4.54 6.19 -7.96
CA THR A 177 3.07 6.25 -7.86
C THR A 177 2.59 7.59 -7.29
N HIS A 178 3.22 8.12 -6.24
CA HIS A 178 2.85 9.42 -5.66
C HIS A 178 3.08 10.57 -6.65
N GLU A 179 4.21 10.56 -7.37
CA GLU A 179 4.52 11.57 -8.37
C GLU A 179 3.58 11.47 -9.57
N ALA A 180 3.27 10.26 -10.04
CA ALA A 180 2.35 10.01 -11.14
C ALA A 180 0.94 10.51 -10.81
N LEU A 181 0.44 10.26 -9.60
CA LEU A 181 -0.86 10.80 -9.16
C LEU A 181 -0.86 12.34 -9.12
N CYS A 182 0.23 12.96 -8.65
CA CYS A 182 0.39 14.42 -8.69
C CYS A 182 0.38 14.94 -10.13
N LYS A 183 1.13 14.30 -11.04
CA LYS A 183 1.19 14.68 -12.46
C LYS A 183 -0.17 14.54 -13.15
N LEU A 184 -0.90 13.43 -12.91
CA LEU A 184 -2.25 13.23 -13.44
C LEU A 184 -3.23 14.30 -12.93
N LEU A 185 -3.07 14.75 -11.69
CA LEU A 185 -3.87 15.83 -11.12
C LEU A 185 -3.58 17.17 -11.80
N GLN A 186 -2.31 17.50 -12.02
CA GLN A 186 -1.88 18.69 -12.77
C GLN A 186 -2.40 18.70 -14.22
N MET A 187 -2.50 17.52 -14.83
CA MET A 187 -3.06 17.35 -16.18
C MET A 187 -4.59 17.38 -16.22
N GLY A 188 -5.27 17.46 -15.07
CA GLY A 188 -6.74 17.41 -14.97
C GLY A 188 -7.33 16.02 -15.22
N LEU A 189 -6.51 14.98 -15.35
CA LEU A 189 -6.93 13.60 -15.57
C LEU A 189 -7.31 12.88 -14.27
N LEU A 190 -6.79 13.34 -13.13
CA LEU A 190 -7.18 12.90 -11.79
C LEU A 190 -7.85 14.07 -11.06
N ARG A 191 -9.03 13.84 -10.48
CA ARG A 191 -9.81 14.89 -9.82
C ARG A 191 -9.57 14.96 -8.33
N TYR A 192 -9.27 13.84 -7.68
CA TYR A 192 -9.14 13.78 -6.23
C TYR A 192 -8.38 12.54 -5.75
N VAL A 193 -7.74 12.67 -4.59
CA VAL A 193 -7.04 11.56 -3.92
C VAL A 193 -7.69 11.30 -2.56
N ILE A 194 -8.08 10.05 -2.31
CA ILE A 194 -8.55 9.56 -1.02
C ILE A 194 -7.46 8.64 -0.48
N SER A 195 -6.84 9.01 0.64
CA SER A 195 -5.69 8.28 1.18
C SER A 195 -5.96 7.72 2.57
N GLN A 196 -5.61 6.44 2.74
CA GLN A 196 -5.54 5.78 4.04
C GLN A 196 -4.16 5.94 4.70
N ASN A 197 -3.18 6.49 3.98
CA ASN A 197 -1.80 6.61 4.44
C ASN A 197 -1.62 7.80 5.36
N THR A 198 -0.73 7.63 6.34
CA THR A 198 -0.38 8.68 7.32
C THR A 198 1.06 9.15 7.19
N ASP A 199 1.76 8.74 6.13
CA ASP A 199 3.19 9.01 5.89
C ASP A 199 3.49 10.42 5.34
N GLY A 200 2.45 11.15 4.91
CA GLY A 200 2.56 12.50 4.37
C GLY A 200 3.22 12.59 2.98
N LEU A 201 3.43 11.46 2.28
CA LEU A 201 4.12 11.45 0.99
C LEU A 201 3.31 12.05 -0.15
N HIS A 202 1.97 11.98 -0.11
CA HIS A 202 1.11 12.69 -1.08
C HIS A 202 1.25 14.20 -0.99
N ARG A 203 1.26 14.76 0.23
CA ARG A 203 1.43 16.20 0.42
C ARG A 203 2.83 16.64 -0.02
N LEU A 204 3.85 15.85 0.35
CA LEU A 204 5.23 16.08 -0.08
C LEU A 204 5.38 16.01 -1.61
N SER A 205 4.65 15.15 -2.32
CA SER A 205 4.72 15.08 -3.79
C SER A 205 4.09 16.29 -4.51
N GLY A 206 3.52 17.24 -3.75
CA GLY A 206 2.91 18.45 -4.28
C GLY A 206 1.39 18.36 -4.48
N ILE A 207 0.72 17.29 -4.02
CA ILE A 207 -0.75 17.22 -4.09
C ILE A 207 -1.35 18.30 -3.17
N PRO A 208 -2.16 19.22 -3.72
CA PRO A 208 -2.77 20.29 -2.95
C PRO A 208 -3.73 19.77 -1.87
N ARG A 209 -3.83 20.48 -0.74
CA ARG A 209 -4.73 20.12 0.38
C ARG A 209 -6.21 20.07 -0.01
N ASP A 210 -6.63 20.91 -0.93
CA ASP A 210 -8.00 20.95 -1.45
C ASP A 210 -8.30 19.80 -2.44
N SER A 211 -7.29 18.98 -2.76
CA SER A 211 -7.37 17.89 -3.72
C SER A 211 -7.12 16.49 -3.11
N ILE A 212 -7.07 16.41 -1.77
CA ILE A 212 -6.85 15.16 -1.03
C ILE A 212 -7.66 15.09 0.27
N SER A 213 -8.17 13.89 0.57
CA SER A 213 -8.68 13.52 1.90
C SER A 213 -7.75 12.49 2.55
N GLU A 214 -7.13 12.86 3.67
CA GLU A 214 -6.26 11.99 4.49
C GLU A 214 -7.06 11.35 5.62
N LEU A 215 -7.75 10.25 5.33
CA LEU A 215 -8.79 9.69 6.21
C LEU A 215 -8.25 9.27 7.58
N HIS A 216 -7.02 8.74 7.62
CA HIS A 216 -6.39 8.27 8.87
C HIS A 216 -5.44 9.31 9.49
N GLY A 217 -5.49 10.55 9.01
CA GLY A 217 -4.62 11.64 9.41
C GLY A 217 -3.26 11.63 8.75
N ASN A 218 -2.36 12.49 9.23
CA ASN A 218 -1.03 12.67 8.66
C ASN A 218 0.01 12.87 9.79
N SER A 219 1.11 12.12 9.70
CA SER A 219 2.20 12.12 10.67
C SER A 219 2.93 13.45 10.81
N PHE A 220 2.74 14.39 9.88
CA PHE A 220 3.34 15.72 9.86
C PHE A 220 2.34 16.81 10.25
N HIS A 221 1.10 16.44 10.60
CA HIS A 221 0.05 17.39 10.95
C HIS A 221 -0.36 17.33 12.43
N GLU A 222 -0.66 18.50 12.97
CA GLU A 222 -1.35 18.64 14.25
C GLU A 222 -2.56 19.59 14.16
N LYS A 223 -3.55 19.37 15.03
CA LYS A 223 -4.80 20.10 15.09
C LYS A 223 -5.03 20.63 16.50
N CYS A 224 -5.45 21.88 16.63
CA CYS A 224 -5.82 22.45 17.91
C CYS A 224 -7.15 21.87 18.42
N GLU A 225 -7.17 21.35 19.65
CA GLU A 225 -8.40 20.78 20.24
C GLU A 225 -9.48 21.82 20.59
N LYS A 226 -9.15 23.12 20.59
CA LYS A 226 -10.10 24.21 20.89
C LYS A 226 -10.63 24.90 19.64
N CYS A 227 -9.74 25.39 18.78
CA CYS A 227 -10.12 26.21 17.62
C CYS A 227 -10.09 25.45 16.28
N GLY A 228 -9.66 24.19 16.25
CA GLY A 228 -9.60 23.37 15.03
C GLY A 228 -8.50 23.74 14.04
N ALA A 229 -7.71 24.79 14.30
CA ALA A 229 -6.58 25.18 13.44
C ALA A 229 -5.61 24.00 13.23
N ARG A 230 -5.21 23.78 11.97
CA ARG A 230 -4.27 22.72 11.57
C ARG A 230 -2.91 23.33 11.23
N TYR A 231 -1.86 22.62 11.58
CA TYR A 231 -0.48 23.01 11.35
C TYR A 231 0.28 21.86 10.71
N GLU A 232 0.96 22.15 9.60
CA GLU A 232 1.88 21.25 8.92
C GLU A 232 3.31 21.49 9.44
N ARG A 233 4.06 20.42 9.65
CA ARG A 233 5.41 20.45 10.23
C ARG A 233 6.40 19.78 9.29
N PRO A 234 7.67 20.20 9.27
CA PRO A 234 8.72 19.51 8.52
C PRO A 234 9.16 18.20 9.18
N TYR A 235 8.69 17.93 10.40
CA TYR A 235 9.04 16.76 11.20
C TYR A 235 7.82 15.94 11.61
N ARG A 236 8.04 14.66 11.92
CA ARG A 236 7.00 13.77 12.41
C ARG A 236 6.49 14.20 13.78
N VAL A 237 5.21 14.55 13.82
CA VAL A 237 4.44 14.81 15.02
C VAL A 237 4.25 13.50 15.80
N LYS A 238 4.66 13.51 17.07
CA LYS A 238 4.46 12.41 18.01
C LYS A 238 3.70 12.92 19.22
N SER A 239 2.88 12.07 19.83
CA SER A 239 2.36 12.35 21.17
C SER A 239 3.52 12.49 22.15
N ARG A 240 3.49 13.54 22.98
CA ARG A 240 4.44 13.72 24.09
C ARG A 240 3.66 13.99 25.37
N MET A 241 4.14 13.39 26.47
CA MET A 241 3.58 13.57 27.81
C MET A 241 4.34 14.61 28.62
N GLU A 242 5.53 15.01 28.16
CA GLU A 242 6.28 16.09 28.78
C GLU A 242 5.49 17.40 28.68
N ASN A 243 5.35 18.08 29.81
CA ASN A 243 4.77 19.42 29.95
C ASN A 243 3.26 19.54 29.65
N VAL A 244 2.51 18.43 29.56
CA VAL A 244 1.06 18.47 29.29
C VAL A 244 0.30 17.38 30.05
N VAL A 245 -0.82 17.76 30.68
CA VAL A 245 -1.75 16.80 31.30
C VAL A 245 -2.29 15.85 30.21
N PRO A 246 -2.05 14.54 30.30
CA PRO A 246 -2.53 13.59 29.29
C PRO A 246 -4.06 13.64 29.19
N LYS A 247 -4.58 13.73 27.96
CA LYS A 247 -6.00 13.59 27.67
C LYS A 247 -6.19 12.35 26.83
N LYS A 248 -6.49 11.24 27.49
CA LYS A 248 -6.77 9.97 26.79
C LYS A 248 -8.06 10.14 25.99
N CYS A 249 -8.01 9.82 24.70
CA CYS A 249 -9.21 9.70 23.88
C CYS A 249 -10.17 8.70 24.54
N LYS A 250 -11.46 9.00 24.56
CA LYS A 250 -12.47 8.10 25.13
C LYS A 250 -12.52 6.77 24.38
N ASN A 251 -12.25 6.79 23.08
CA ASN A 251 -12.41 5.63 22.22
C ASN A 251 -11.12 4.79 22.17
N CYS A 252 -10.01 5.32 21.64
CA CYS A 252 -8.76 4.54 21.55
C CYS A 252 -7.92 4.52 22.84
N ARG A 253 -8.26 5.32 23.86
CA ARG A 253 -7.54 5.43 25.15
C ARG A 253 -6.09 5.95 25.07
N ILE A 254 -5.68 6.49 23.92
CA ILE A 254 -4.34 7.07 23.69
C ILE A 254 -4.36 8.59 23.95
N ASN A 255 -3.25 9.14 24.43
CA ASN A 255 -3.06 10.59 24.49
C ASN A 255 -2.62 11.11 23.11
N HIS A 256 -3.43 11.99 22.51
CA HIS A 256 -3.07 12.60 21.22
C HIS A 256 -2.35 13.95 21.37
N ARG A 257 -2.28 14.54 22.58
CA ARG A 257 -1.58 15.81 22.79
C ARG A 257 -0.10 15.69 22.44
N THR A 258 0.42 16.68 21.71
CA THR A 258 1.79 16.70 21.17
C THR A 258 2.80 17.37 22.09
N GLY A 259 2.33 17.94 23.20
CA GLY A 259 3.15 18.79 24.07
C GLY A 259 3.08 20.29 23.74
N ARG A 260 2.50 20.66 22.59
CA ARG A 260 2.48 22.05 22.08
C ARG A 260 1.14 22.76 22.31
N LYS A 261 1.20 24.09 22.30
CA LYS A 261 0.05 25.00 22.35
C LYS A 261 -0.27 25.54 20.96
N CYS A 262 -1.52 25.94 20.76
CA CYS A 262 -1.98 26.58 19.54
C CYS A 262 -1.17 27.86 19.25
N GLU A 263 -0.76 28.05 18.00
CA GLU A 263 -0.01 29.24 17.57
C GLU A 263 -0.92 30.43 17.26
N ARG A 264 -2.23 30.18 17.10
CA ARG A 264 -3.21 31.24 16.87
C ARG A 264 -3.31 32.16 18.10
N LYS A 265 -3.05 33.45 17.88
CA LYS A 265 -3.19 34.49 18.91
C LYS A 265 -4.56 34.40 19.60
N GLY A 266 -4.55 34.36 20.93
CA GLY A 266 -5.76 34.26 21.76
C GLY A 266 -6.31 32.84 21.94
N CYS A 267 -5.66 31.80 21.38
CA CYS A 267 -6.04 30.41 21.62
C CYS A 267 -5.01 29.72 22.52
N ASP A 268 -5.47 29.18 23.65
CA ASP A 268 -4.67 28.46 24.64
C ASP A 268 -4.84 26.92 24.53
N GLY A 269 -5.46 26.44 23.45
CA GLY A 269 -5.72 25.02 23.22
C GLY A 269 -4.44 24.22 23.00
N TYR A 270 -4.45 22.95 23.41
CA TYR A 270 -3.36 22.03 23.10
C TYR A 270 -3.45 21.55 21.64
N LEU A 271 -2.28 21.31 21.03
CA LEU A 271 -2.19 20.67 19.74
C LEU A 271 -2.23 19.14 19.91
N MET A 272 -2.99 18.51 19.02
CA MET A 272 -3.22 17.07 18.95
C MET A 272 -2.61 16.55 17.65
N ASN A 273 -1.95 15.40 17.67
CA ASN A 273 -1.64 14.72 16.42
C ASN A 273 -2.95 14.29 15.72
N THR A 274 -2.90 14.17 14.40
CA THR A 274 -4.09 13.83 13.60
C THR A 274 -4.27 12.32 13.36
N ILE A 275 -3.38 11.48 13.88
CA ILE A 275 -3.38 10.04 13.60
C ILE A 275 -4.62 9.38 14.21
N ILE A 276 -5.40 8.74 13.36
CA ILE A 276 -6.55 7.91 13.75
C ILE A 276 -6.06 6.51 14.12
N ASN A 277 -6.46 6.05 15.31
CA ASN A 277 -6.20 4.68 15.77
C ASN A 277 -7.47 3.83 15.67
N PHE A 278 -7.32 2.50 15.78
CA PHE A 278 -8.48 1.63 15.88
C PHE A 278 -9.38 2.02 17.07
N GLY A 279 -10.65 2.23 16.78
CA GLY A 279 -11.66 2.72 17.72
C GLY A 279 -11.84 4.24 17.70
N ASP A 280 -10.92 5.02 17.14
CA ASP A 280 -11.16 6.45 16.92
C ASP A 280 -12.16 6.67 15.79
N ASP A 281 -12.90 7.78 15.87
CA ASP A 281 -13.77 8.23 14.80
C ASP A 281 -12.92 8.89 13.71
N LEU A 282 -13.29 8.67 12.44
CA LEU A 282 -12.73 9.47 11.34
C LEU A 282 -13.19 10.92 11.50
N GLU A 283 -12.36 11.86 11.03
CA GLU A 283 -12.78 13.26 11.03
C GLU A 283 -13.84 13.51 9.95
N ASP A 284 -14.91 14.22 10.31
CA ASP A 284 -16.05 14.50 9.41
C ASP A 284 -15.59 15.18 8.11
N GLU A 285 -14.82 16.27 8.18
CA GLU A 285 -14.46 17.06 6.98
C GLU A 285 -13.67 16.27 5.91
N PRO A 286 -12.60 15.52 6.24
CA PRO A 286 -11.96 14.64 5.27
C PRO A 286 -12.90 13.55 4.71
N MET A 287 -13.77 12.99 5.55
CA MET A 287 -14.71 11.94 5.14
C MET A 287 -15.81 12.49 4.21
N ASP A 288 -16.41 13.62 4.56
CA ASP A 288 -17.45 14.29 3.76
C ASP A 288 -16.93 14.66 2.37
N ARG A 289 -15.73 15.25 2.29
CA ARG A 289 -15.09 15.56 1.00
C ARG A 289 -14.72 14.31 0.22
N ALA A 290 -14.26 13.25 0.91
CA ALA A 290 -13.98 11.98 0.25
C ALA A 290 -15.26 11.39 -0.36
N SER A 291 -16.37 11.40 0.39
CA SER A 291 -17.67 10.92 -0.08
C SER A 291 -18.21 11.79 -1.22
N GLU A 292 -18.09 13.12 -1.15
CA GLU A 292 -18.49 14.02 -2.24
C GLU A 292 -17.80 13.66 -3.57
N HIS A 293 -16.48 13.44 -3.53
CA HIS A 293 -15.72 13.06 -4.71
C HIS A 293 -15.97 11.59 -5.12
N ALA A 294 -16.20 10.70 -4.16
CA ALA A 294 -16.55 9.32 -4.39
C ALA A 294 -17.90 9.21 -5.12
N GLN A 295 -18.95 9.90 -4.68
CA GLN A 295 -20.26 9.86 -5.34
C GLN A 295 -20.24 10.37 -6.79
N LYS A 296 -19.36 11.34 -7.10
CA LYS A 296 -19.23 11.92 -8.44
C LYS A 296 -18.43 11.05 -9.41
N ASN A 297 -17.61 10.13 -8.89
CA ASN A 297 -16.62 9.43 -9.71
C ASN A 297 -17.26 8.51 -10.76
N ASP A 298 -16.59 8.37 -11.90
CA ASP A 298 -16.89 7.34 -12.92
C ASP A 298 -15.73 6.35 -13.11
N LEU A 299 -14.64 6.56 -12.36
CA LEU A 299 -13.45 5.73 -12.31
C LEU A 299 -12.76 5.91 -10.95
N VAL A 300 -12.47 4.79 -10.27
CA VAL A 300 -11.65 4.76 -9.06
C VAL A 300 -10.40 3.90 -9.28
N LEU A 301 -9.23 4.45 -8.94
CA LEU A 301 -7.94 3.79 -8.95
C LEU A 301 -7.57 3.36 -7.52
N CYS A 302 -7.83 2.11 -7.16
CA CYS A 302 -7.43 1.52 -5.89
C CYS A 302 -5.98 1.03 -5.99
N LEU A 303 -5.06 1.73 -5.31
CA LEU A 303 -3.62 1.48 -5.41
C LEU A 303 -3.04 1.11 -4.04
N GLY A 304 -2.41 -0.06 -3.96
CA GLY A 304 -1.65 -0.49 -2.79
C GLY A 304 -2.49 -0.62 -1.51
N THR A 305 -3.75 -1.03 -1.63
CA THR A 305 -4.65 -1.23 -0.48
C THR A 305 -5.30 -2.60 -0.53
N SER A 306 -5.50 -3.21 0.64
CA SER A 306 -6.28 -4.44 0.80
C SER A 306 -7.79 -4.19 0.85
N LEU A 307 -8.23 -2.92 0.95
CA LEU A 307 -9.63 -2.51 1.06
C LEU A 307 -10.39 -3.17 2.24
N THR A 308 -9.72 -3.40 3.36
CA THR A 308 -10.30 -4.12 4.53
C THR A 308 -10.74 -3.24 5.69
N VAL A 309 -10.62 -1.90 5.58
CA VAL A 309 -10.87 -0.98 6.70
C VAL A 309 -12.09 -0.13 6.40
N SER A 310 -13.21 -0.48 7.03
CA SER A 310 -14.43 0.34 7.03
C SER A 310 -14.32 1.53 7.99
N PRO A 311 -15.02 2.64 7.70
CA PRO A 311 -15.86 2.88 6.51
C PRO A 311 -15.07 3.33 5.27
N ALA A 312 -13.74 3.48 5.35
CA ALA A 312 -12.94 4.03 4.24
C ALA A 312 -13.05 3.22 2.94
N ASN A 313 -13.11 1.88 3.03
CA ASN A 313 -13.24 1.02 1.85
C ASN A 313 -14.60 1.13 1.16
N GLU A 314 -15.66 1.61 1.81
CA GLU A 314 -17.00 1.72 1.21
C GLU A 314 -17.05 2.83 0.14
N LEU A 315 -16.21 3.85 0.28
CA LEU A 315 -16.09 4.98 -0.66
C LEU A 315 -15.80 4.53 -2.11
N VAL A 316 -15.11 3.41 -2.31
CA VAL A 316 -14.75 2.92 -3.65
C VAL A 316 -15.96 2.42 -4.46
N GLU A 317 -17.11 2.25 -3.81
CA GLU A 317 -18.36 1.83 -4.45
C GLU A 317 -19.36 2.96 -4.68
N GLU A 318 -19.15 4.17 -4.14
CA GLU A 318 -20.16 5.24 -4.16
C GLU A 318 -20.36 5.90 -5.53
N GLY A 319 -19.46 5.65 -6.50
CA GLY A 319 -19.48 6.30 -7.80
C GLY A 319 -20.66 5.96 -8.70
N LYS A 320 -20.72 6.68 -9.83
CA LYS A 320 -21.72 6.49 -10.89
C LYS A 320 -21.65 5.07 -11.45
N LYS A 321 -22.81 4.41 -11.54
CA LYS A 321 -22.89 3.02 -12.01
C LYS A 321 -22.94 2.98 -13.55
N PRO A 322 -22.27 1.99 -14.19
CA PRO A 322 -21.34 1.05 -13.59
C PRO A 322 -20.03 1.74 -13.15
N VAL A 323 -19.64 1.57 -11.88
CA VAL A 323 -18.37 2.11 -11.39
C VAL A 323 -17.25 1.35 -12.08
N ARG A 324 -16.40 2.07 -12.81
CA ARG A 324 -15.16 1.53 -13.35
C ARG A 324 -14.12 1.52 -12.24
N MET A 325 -13.43 0.40 -12.06
CA MET A 325 -12.50 0.22 -10.96
C MET A 325 -11.20 -0.39 -11.45
N LEU A 326 -10.07 0.25 -11.16
CA LEU A 326 -8.76 -0.38 -11.20
C LEU A 326 -8.38 -0.79 -9.78
N ILE A 327 -7.92 -2.04 -9.59
CA ILE A 327 -7.20 -2.46 -8.39
C ILE A 327 -5.80 -2.91 -8.78
N CYS A 328 -4.79 -2.18 -8.32
CA CYS A 328 -3.39 -2.60 -8.34
C CYS A 328 -2.94 -2.90 -6.91
N ASN A 329 -2.78 -4.18 -6.61
CA ASN A 329 -2.35 -4.65 -5.30
C ASN A 329 -1.71 -6.04 -5.44
N ARG A 330 -0.70 -6.36 -4.64
CA ARG A 330 -0.06 -7.68 -4.66
C ARG A 330 -0.96 -8.78 -4.09
N GLN A 331 -1.82 -8.45 -3.12
CA GLN A 331 -2.73 -9.39 -2.48
C GLN A 331 -4.14 -9.27 -3.08
N PRO A 332 -4.94 -10.36 -3.09
CA PRO A 332 -6.35 -10.30 -3.44
C PRO A 332 -7.13 -9.33 -2.53
N THR A 333 -8.22 -8.79 -3.04
CA THR A 333 -9.18 -7.98 -2.27
C THR A 333 -10.59 -8.50 -2.47
N ASP A 334 -11.49 -8.24 -1.51
CA ASP A 334 -12.91 -8.62 -1.62
C ASP A 334 -13.62 -7.87 -2.77
N PHE A 335 -13.00 -6.81 -3.30
CA PHE A 335 -13.51 -5.98 -4.40
C PHE A 335 -13.00 -6.42 -5.78
N ASP A 336 -12.10 -7.42 -5.86
CA ASP A 336 -11.57 -7.95 -7.12
C ASP A 336 -12.69 -8.32 -8.13
N PRO A 337 -13.84 -8.93 -7.74
CA PRO A 337 -14.92 -9.24 -8.68
C PRO A 337 -15.47 -8.03 -9.43
N MET A 338 -15.37 -6.82 -8.87
CA MET A 338 -15.85 -5.60 -9.55
C MET A 338 -14.98 -5.22 -10.74
N CYS A 339 -13.70 -5.59 -10.74
CA CYS A 339 -12.79 -5.32 -11.85
C CYS A 339 -13.16 -6.13 -13.10
N TYR A 340 -13.82 -7.28 -12.94
CA TYR A 340 -14.14 -8.21 -14.02
C TYR A 340 -15.58 -8.10 -14.52
N LYS A 341 -16.39 -7.17 -13.98
CA LYS A 341 -17.76 -6.95 -14.45
C LYS A 341 -17.77 -6.55 -15.94
N ILE A 342 -18.74 -7.05 -16.68
CA ILE A 342 -18.93 -6.75 -18.10
C ILE A 342 -20.08 -5.74 -18.24
N ASN A 343 -19.87 -4.68 -19.01
CA ASN A 343 -20.93 -3.75 -19.38
C ASN A 343 -21.88 -4.46 -20.36
N SER A 344 -23.17 -4.46 -20.06
CA SER A 344 -24.19 -5.16 -20.84
C SER A 344 -24.36 -4.61 -22.26
N GLU A 345 -24.12 -3.32 -22.46
CA GLU A 345 -24.28 -2.60 -23.73
C GLU A 345 -23.03 -2.75 -24.60
N THR A 346 -21.85 -2.42 -24.05
CA THR A 346 -20.59 -2.44 -24.83
C THR A 346 -19.94 -3.83 -24.91
N LYS A 347 -20.42 -4.79 -24.10
CA LYS A 347 -19.82 -6.13 -23.92
C LYS A 347 -18.35 -6.11 -23.49
N SER A 348 -17.86 -4.98 -22.98
CA SER A 348 -16.48 -4.81 -22.53
C SER A 348 -16.37 -4.88 -21.00
N GLN A 349 -15.20 -5.32 -20.51
CA GLN A 349 -14.88 -5.27 -19.09
C GLN A 349 -14.84 -3.82 -18.59
N VAL A 350 -15.44 -3.53 -17.44
CA VAL A 350 -15.57 -2.17 -16.89
C VAL A 350 -14.40 -1.75 -16.00
N GLY A 351 -13.67 -2.71 -15.43
CA GLY A 351 -12.59 -2.45 -14.48
C GLY A 351 -11.30 -3.18 -14.84
N SER A 352 -10.29 -3.17 -13.96
CA SER A 352 -8.95 -3.69 -14.20
C SER A 352 -8.35 -4.26 -12.92
N ARG A 353 -7.77 -5.46 -12.98
CA ARG A 353 -7.10 -6.06 -11.83
C ARG A 353 -5.67 -6.45 -12.19
N VAL A 354 -4.71 -5.75 -11.58
CA VAL A 354 -3.28 -5.96 -11.79
C VAL A 354 -2.61 -6.41 -10.50
N PHE A 355 -2.12 -7.65 -10.46
CA PHE A 355 -1.34 -8.13 -9.33
C PHE A 355 0.12 -7.71 -9.49
N GLY A 356 0.63 -6.93 -8.54
CA GLY A 356 2.03 -6.50 -8.57
C GLY A 356 2.25 -5.12 -7.97
N ASP A 357 3.36 -4.50 -8.37
CA ASP A 357 3.84 -3.23 -7.84
C ASP A 357 3.12 -2.04 -8.50
N CYS A 358 2.61 -1.14 -7.67
CA CYS A 358 1.96 0.08 -8.16
C CYS A 358 2.93 0.94 -8.97
N ASP A 359 4.19 1.05 -8.55
CA ASP A 359 5.21 1.80 -9.30
C ASP A 359 5.45 1.21 -10.69
N HIS A 360 5.41 -0.11 -10.83
CA HIS A 360 5.57 -0.76 -12.14
C HIS A 360 4.37 -0.45 -13.04
N LEU A 361 3.14 -0.67 -12.56
CA LEU A 361 1.94 -0.35 -13.33
C LEU A 361 1.89 1.13 -13.70
N MET A 362 2.15 2.03 -12.75
CA MET A 362 2.05 3.47 -13.00
C MET A 362 3.10 3.96 -13.99
N ARG A 363 4.31 3.38 -14.04
CA ARG A 363 5.29 3.67 -15.11
C ARG A 363 4.74 3.33 -16.48
N GLU A 364 4.17 2.14 -16.64
CA GLU A 364 3.58 1.72 -17.92
C GLU A 364 2.34 2.54 -18.28
N VAL A 365 1.54 2.96 -17.29
CA VAL A 365 0.39 3.86 -17.51
C VAL A 365 0.86 5.24 -17.97
N MET A 366 1.88 5.82 -17.33
CA MET A 366 2.40 7.14 -17.71
C MET A 366 3.03 7.12 -19.11
N LYS A 367 3.70 6.02 -19.51
CA LYS A 367 4.16 5.80 -20.90
C LYS A 367 3.04 5.79 -21.94
N CYS A 368 1.83 5.40 -21.55
CA CYS A 368 0.67 5.39 -22.45
C CYS A 368 -0.06 6.75 -22.49
N ILE A 369 0.09 7.58 -21.45
CA ILE A 369 -0.61 8.87 -21.33
C ILE A 369 0.24 10.03 -21.84
N LEU A 370 1.54 10.06 -21.50
CA LEU A 370 2.44 11.13 -21.89
C LEU A 370 3.11 10.82 -23.23
N PRO A 371 3.19 11.80 -24.15
CA PRO A 371 4.13 11.76 -25.27
C PRO A 371 5.55 11.48 -24.77
N GLN A 372 6.38 10.81 -25.59
CA GLN A 372 7.70 10.33 -25.17
C GLN A 372 8.64 11.45 -24.69
N ASP A 373 8.59 12.60 -25.35
CA ASP A 373 9.35 13.81 -24.99
C ASP A 373 8.87 14.39 -23.65
N ALA A 374 7.56 14.53 -23.46
CA ALA A 374 6.97 15.01 -22.21
C ALA A 374 7.19 14.05 -21.03
N LEU A 375 7.20 12.74 -21.29
CA LEU A 375 7.55 11.73 -20.29
C LEU A 375 9.01 11.88 -19.86
N GLN A 376 9.93 11.98 -20.84
CA GLN A 376 11.35 12.13 -20.57
C GLN A 376 11.63 13.41 -19.77
N GLU A 377 11.06 14.55 -20.18
CA GLU A 377 11.19 15.82 -19.47
C GLU A 377 10.70 15.70 -18.01
N TRP A 378 9.56 15.04 -17.80
CA TRP A 378 9.02 14.85 -16.45
C TRP A 378 9.87 13.90 -15.59
N GLU A 379 10.45 12.85 -16.17
CA GLU A 379 11.35 11.94 -15.48
C GLU A 379 12.72 12.57 -15.18
N ASP A 380 13.25 13.39 -16.10
CA ASP A 380 14.51 14.12 -15.93
C ASP A 380 14.39 15.18 -14.83
N GLY A 381 13.25 15.86 -14.70
CA GLY A 381 12.97 16.81 -13.62
C GLY A 381 12.82 16.16 -12.23
N ARG A 382 13.09 14.86 -12.06
CA ARG A 382 12.97 14.17 -10.77
C ARG A 382 14.06 14.57 -9.78
N GLU A 383 15.27 14.88 -10.25
CA GLU A 383 16.35 15.32 -9.36
C GLU A 383 15.97 16.64 -8.66
N ASP A 384 15.46 17.61 -9.41
CA ASP A 384 14.97 18.89 -8.86
C ASP A 384 13.82 18.70 -7.86
N ARG A 385 12.86 17.80 -8.16
CA ARG A 385 11.78 17.47 -7.23
C ARG A 385 12.32 16.87 -5.93
N MET A 386 13.34 16.03 -6.00
CA MET A 386 13.97 15.43 -4.82
C MET A 386 14.65 16.48 -3.94
N GLU A 387 15.29 17.48 -4.54
CA GLU A 387 15.84 18.62 -3.80
C GLU A 387 14.74 19.43 -3.10
N GLU A 388 13.63 19.69 -3.78
CA GLU A 388 12.49 20.39 -3.20
C GLU A 388 11.86 19.60 -2.04
N TYR A 389 11.72 18.28 -2.18
CA TYR A 389 11.27 17.42 -1.09
C TYR A 389 12.21 17.45 0.12
N ASN A 390 13.52 17.58 -0.11
CA ASN A 390 14.50 17.73 0.97
C ASN A 390 14.25 19.03 1.72
N LYS A 391 14.14 20.17 1.03
CA LYS A 391 13.89 21.49 1.62
C LYS A 391 12.62 21.52 2.48
N GLN A 392 11.55 20.87 2.03
CA GLN A 392 10.28 20.81 2.77
C GLN A 392 10.34 19.99 4.07
N ARG A 393 11.34 19.11 4.21
CA ARG A 393 11.55 18.25 5.39
C ARG A 393 12.84 18.53 6.14
N GLU A 394 13.58 19.56 5.76
CA GLU A 394 14.71 20.06 6.55
C GLU A 394 14.16 20.59 7.88
N SER A 395 14.73 20.09 8.99
CA SER A 395 14.45 20.69 10.29
C SER A 395 15.04 22.09 10.29
N VAL A 396 14.21 23.08 10.62
CA VAL A 396 14.73 24.29 11.23
C VAL A 396 15.10 23.87 12.65
N ASP A 397 16.37 23.53 12.85
CA ASP A 397 16.93 23.12 14.14
C ASP A 397 16.63 24.12 15.26
#